data_AF-A0A1H8MVH1-F1
#
_entry.id   AF-A0A1H8MVH1-F1
#
_cell.length_a   1.000
_cell.length_b   1.000
_cell.length_c   1.000
_cell.angle_alpha   90.00
_cell.angle_beta   90.00
_cell.angle_gamma   90.00
#
_symmetry.space_group_name_H-M   'P 1'
#
loop_
_entity.id
_entity.type
_entity.pdbx_description
1 polymer ?
#
loop_
_entity_poly.entity_id
_entity_poly.type
_entity_poly.pdbx_seq_one_letter_code
_entity_poly.pdbx_strand_id
1 'polypeptide(L)'
;MRRKRRAAASAQGGGALGRVLRIRSVLLSAVASLALVLGALISLPATLSQAAGSLPCDIYGAAGTPCVAAHSTTRALFSSYNGPLYQVTRASDGAATDIGLLSAGGYANAQQQDVFCQNTTCRISKVYDQTSRHNDLLPGPAGTAGGVDRGADAGEIAVSAGGHKVYGIWISPGVGYRYTGVASGVAVNGQPEGAYMVASGTHVGSDCCFDYGNAERTPSDTGNGHMDAVSIATTCYFAPCTGSGPWVEADMENGMFQGDNGSNTANQGNSSTYVTAMLKNDGQTTYAIKGGNSQSGGLSTWWSGGLPTRGGYRPMQQEGGIILGTGGDNSNRNMGTFFEGVMVAGYPTDAADNAVQSNVVSVGYSGETNVPNGPQGTITGPGGQCVDVAADDTGTNGTAVQLWNCQSYAEDQHWQHNANGSLSTIGRCLDINGNGTAAGTQVELWDCNGVGGQKWVQRSDGSLFNPQSGRCLDSPNGATGNGTRLQIWDCNGAAAQKFSVNGGAPVAGPGGKCLDVDGDDVGGNGKAVQLWDCQSYGVDQHWFHNGNGTLATLGRCLDINGNGTANGTQVQLWDCDGAGGQVWNQQSDGSLVNPQSGRCLDSPSGATANGTRLQIWDCNGSAAQKFALT
;
A
#
# COMPACT_ATOMS: atom_id res chain seq x y z
N MET A 1 39.49 12.39 -61.16
CA MET A 1 40.07 13.57 -60.46
C MET A 1 39.17 14.78 -60.67
N ARG A 2 38.95 15.63 -59.64
CA ARG A 2 38.45 17.05 -59.69
C ARG A 2 37.08 17.33 -60.38
N ARG A 3 36.35 18.44 -60.12
CA ARG A 3 35.98 19.17 -58.88
C ARG A 3 34.95 20.29 -59.24
N LYS A 4 33.83 20.40 -58.50
CA LYS A 4 33.10 21.63 -58.06
C LYS A 4 32.64 22.77 -59.04
N ARG A 5 31.31 23.00 -59.04
CA ARG A 5 30.55 24.25 -58.64
C ARG A 5 30.26 25.45 -59.60
N ARG A 6 28.98 25.93 -59.51
CA ARG A 6 28.41 27.32 -59.59
C ARG A 6 28.31 28.00 -60.99
N ALA A 7 27.41 28.96 -61.31
CA ALA A 7 26.12 29.47 -60.75
C ALA A 7 25.46 30.52 -61.72
N ALA A 8 24.26 31.08 -61.37
CA ALA A 8 23.59 32.32 -61.89
C ALA A 8 22.88 32.27 -63.29
N ALA A 9 21.86 33.09 -63.67
CA ALA A 9 20.85 33.95 -62.96
C ALA A 9 19.77 34.55 -63.93
N SER A 10 18.73 35.25 -63.37
CA SER A 10 17.80 36.24 -64.01
C SER A 10 16.67 35.72 -64.95
N ALA A 11 15.53 36.39 -65.27
CA ALA A 11 14.86 37.68 -64.95
C ALA A 11 13.31 37.55 -65.29
N GLN A 12 12.27 38.14 -64.66
CA GLN A 12 11.70 39.53 -64.66
C GLN A 12 10.20 39.59 -65.12
N GLY A 13 9.39 40.50 -64.52
CA GLY A 13 8.11 41.07 -65.04
C GLY A 13 6.78 40.29 -64.84
N GLY A 14 5.59 40.89 -64.59
CA GLY A 14 5.20 42.28 -64.24
C GLY A 14 3.71 42.63 -64.57
N GLY A 15 2.95 43.24 -63.62
CA GLY A 15 1.57 43.82 -63.81
C GLY A 15 0.39 42.82 -63.81
N ALA A 16 -0.78 42.94 -63.14
CA ALA A 16 -1.62 44.07 -62.65
C ALA A 16 -2.24 44.91 -63.79
N LEU A 17 -3.56 45.23 -63.92
CA LEU A 17 -4.84 45.00 -63.19
C LEU A 17 -5.98 44.80 -64.25
N GLY A 18 -7.27 44.46 -63.98
CA GLY A 18 -8.02 44.03 -62.79
C GLY A 18 -9.46 44.65 -62.69
N ARG A 19 -10.48 43.85 -62.29
CA ARG A 19 -11.93 44.19 -62.04
C ARG A 19 -12.82 44.40 -63.31
N VAL A 20 -14.13 44.03 -63.37
CA VAL A 20 -15.12 43.56 -62.36
C VAL A 20 -16.29 42.75 -63.03
N LEU A 21 -16.82 41.71 -62.34
CA LEU A 21 -18.09 40.94 -62.48
C LEU A 21 -18.81 40.85 -63.87
N ARG A 22 -19.23 39.65 -64.35
CA ARG A 22 -20.34 38.85 -63.79
C ARG A 22 -20.43 37.38 -64.32
N ILE A 23 -20.62 36.45 -63.37
CA ILE A 23 -21.60 35.33 -63.35
C ILE A 23 -21.39 34.08 -64.26
N ARG A 24 -21.27 32.91 -63.59
CA ARG A 24 -21.45 31.50 -64.07
C ARG A 24 -20.48 31.03 -65.17
N SER A 25 -19.56 30.10 -64.94
CA SER A 25 -19.83 28.70 -64.54
C SER A 25 -18.54 27.93 -64.17
N VAL A 26 -18.70 26.81 -63.45
CA VAL A 26 -17.71 25.72 -63.22
C VAL A 26 -16.40 26.08 -62.48
N LEU A 27 -16.30 25.61 -61.23
CA LEU A 27 -15.03 25.33 -60.56
C LEU A 27 -15.22 24.13 -59.60
N LEU A 28 -15.18 22.93 -60.17
CA LEU A 28 -14.68 21.75 -59.43
C LEU A 28 -13.14 21.78 -59.51
N SER A 29 -12.49 21.13 -58.54
CA SER A 29 -11.05 20.83 -58.53
C SER A 29 -10.10 21.99 -58.22
N ALA A 30 -9.95 22.35 -56.93
CA ALA A 30 -8.64 22.66 -56.28
C ALA A 30 -8.80 23.27 -54.86
N VAL A 31 -9.42 22.55 -53.91
CA VAL A 31 -9.25 22.82 -52.47
C VAL A 31 -8.95 21.51 -51.75
N ALA A 32 -7.73 21.02 -51.95
CA ALA A 32 -7.18 19.84 -51.29
C ALA A 32 -5.74 20.11 -50.81
N SER A 33 -5.52 21.27 -50.17
CA SER A 33 -4.27 21.67 -49.47
C SER A 33 -4.43 23.02 -48.74
N LEU A 34 -5.33 23.13 -47.74
CA LEU A 34 -5.26 24.01 -46.56
C LEU A 34 -6.61 23.97 -45.79
N ALA A 35 -6.79 22.95 -44.95
CA ALA A 35 -7.88 22.87 -43.97
C ALA A 35 -7.51 21.92 -42.80
N LEU A 36 -6.25 21.96 -42.37
CA LEU A 36 -5.89 21.59 -41.00
C LEU A 36 -5.61 22.89 -40.24
N VAL A 37 -5.87 22.88 -38.92
CA VAL A 37 -5.73 24.03 -37.99
C VAL A 37 -6.82 25.10 -38.10
N LEU A 38 -8.06 24.74 -37.70
CA LEU A 38 -8.82 25.42 -36.63
C LEU A 38 -10.13 24.66 -36.38
N GLY A 39 -10.29 24.06 -35.19
CA GLY A 39 -11.45 23.20 -34.90
C GLY A 39 -11.29 22.37 -33.62
N ALA A 40 -10.84 23.00 -32.53
CA ALA A 40 -10.70 22.39 -31.22
C ALA A 40 -11.51 23.16 -30.17
N LEU A 41 -11.83 22.49 -29.05
CA LEU A 41 -12.46 23.03 -27.84
C LEU A 41 -13.99 23.21 -27.84
N ILE A 42 -14.73 22.11 -28.08
CA ILE A 42 -15.87 21.75 -27.22
C ILE A 42 -15.72 20.28 -26.82
N SER A 43 -15.08 20.03 -25.68
CA SER A 43 -14.95 18.69 -25.10
C SER A 43 -16.14 18.40 -24.19
N LEU A 44 -17.17 17.76 -24.76
CA LEU A 44 -18.10 16.96 -23.95
C LEU A 44 -17.33 15.74 -23.41
N PRO A 45 -17.58 15.27 -22.18
CA PRO A 45 -16.93 14.07 -21.66
C PRO A 45 -17.43 12.85 -22.43
N ALA A 46 -16.60 12.37 -23.36
CA ALA A 46 -16.81 11.07 -23.95
C ALA A 46 -16.57 10.01 -22.87
N THR A 47 -17.64 9.42 -22.36
CA THR A 47 -17.56 8.18 -21.59
C THR A 47 -16.96 7.13 -22.51
N LEU A 48 -15.67 6.84 -22.33
CA LEU A 48 -15.00 5.73 -23.00
C LEU A 48 -15.64 4.44 -22.49
N SER A 49 -16.60 3.91 -23.25
CA SER A 49 -17.14 2.57 -23.03
C SER A 49 -16.02 1.58 -23.32
N GLN A 50 -15.26 1.25 -22.28
CA GLN A 50 -14.19 0.26 -22.35
C GLN A 50 -14.82 -1.07 -22.75
N ALA A 51 -14.47 -1.58 -23.94
CA ALA A 51 -14.79 -2.95 -24.28
C ALA A 51 -14.06 -3.84 -23.28
N ALA A 52 -14.79 -4.63 -22.50
CA ALA A 52 -14.22 -5.43 -21.42
C ALA A 52 -13.19 -6.41 -21.99
N GLY A 53 -11.91 -6.18 -21.68
CA GLY A 53 -10.85 -7.11 -22.00
C GLY A 53 -10.97 -8.38 -21.15
N SER A 54 -10.53 -9.51 -21.68
CA SER A 54 -10.45 -10.75 -20.92
C SER A 54 -9.62 -10.56 -19.64
N LEU A 55 -10.21 -10.88 -18.49
CA LEU A 55 -9.55 -10.88 -17.19
C LEU A 55 -8.92 -12.24 -16.90
N PRO A 56 -8.10 -12.40 -15.83
CA PRO A 56 -7.28 -13.59 -15.63
C PRO A 56 -8.02 -14.93 -15.75
N CYS A 57 -9.22 -15.04 -15.19
CA CYS A 57 -10.01 -16.26 -15.28
C CYS A 57 -10.71 -16.47 -16.63
N ASP A 58 -10.98 -15.41 -17.39
CA ASP A 58 -11.43 -15.53 -18.78
C ASP A 58 -10.30 -16.07 -19.67
N ILE A 59 -9.07 -15.59 -19.45
CA ILE A 59 -7.86 -16.03 -20.16
C ILE A 59 -7.58 -17.50 -19.87
N TYR A 60 -7.57 -17.89 -18.60
CA TYR A 60 -7.35 -19.27 -18.17
C TYR A 60 -8.47 -20.22 -18.64
N GLY A 61 -9.73 -19.78 -18.57
CA GLY A 61 -10.87 -20.53 -19.11
C GLY A 61 -10.77 -20.75 -20.62
N ALA A 62 -10.41 -19.72 -21.38
CA ALA A 62 -10.20 -19.82 -22.84
C ALA A 62 -9.00 -20.71 -23.22
N ALA A 63 -8.00 -20.83 -22.33
CA ALA A 63 -6.85 -21.72 -22.49
C ALA A 63 -7.12 -23.19 -22.11
N GLY A 64 -8.31 -23.50 -21.60
CA GLY A 64 -8.70 -24.86 -21.20
C GLY A 64 -8.31 -25.27 -19.77
N THR A 65 -7.79 -24.34 -18.97
CA THR A 65 -7.47 -24.55 -17.54
C THR A 65 -8.25 -23.56 -16.68
N PRO A 66 -9.57 -23.75 -16.48
CA PRO A 66 -10.43 -22.74 -15.87
C PRO A 66 -10.14 -22.53 -14.38
N CYS A 67 -10.37 -21.31 -13.90
CA CYS A 67 -10.34 -21.01 -12.46
C CYS A 67 -11.32 -21.90 -11.68
N VAL A 68 -10.84 -22.40 -10.55
CA VAL A 68 -11.61 -23.13 -9.55
C VAL A 68 -11.68 -22.39 -8.22
N ALA A 69 -10.79 -21.42 -8.00
CA ALA A 69 -10.96 -20.38 -6.99
C ALA A 69 -10.34 -19.06 -7.51
N ALA A 70 -10.96 -17.92 -7.22
CA ALA A 70 -10.50 -16.62 -7.70
C ALA A 70 -10.74 -15.54 -6.63
N HIS A 71 -9.68 -15.10 -5.97
CA HIS A 71 -9.72 -14.23 -4.80
C HIS A 71 -9.04 -12.90 -5.07
N SER A 72 -9.68 -11.78 -4.72
CA SER A 72 -9.07 -10.46 -4.79
C SER A 72 -9.86 -9.46 -3.97
N THR A 73 -9.17 -8.57 -3.28
CA THR A 73 -9.78 -7.39 -2.62
C THR A 73 -9.67 -6.13 -3.47
N THR A 74 -9.00 -6.20 -4.61
CA THR A 74 -8.67 -5.05 -5.46
C THR A 74 -9.53 -4.96 -6.72
N ARG A 75 -9.88 -6.09 -7.36
CA ARG A 75 -10.63 -6.09 -8.63
C ARG A 75 -11.34 -7.40 -8.95
N ALA A 76 -12.19 -7.33 -9.97
CA ALA A 76 -12.72 -8.51 -10.64
C ALA A 76 -11.61 -9.29 -11.39
N LEU A 77 -11.74 -10.61 -11.43
CA LEU A 77 -10.86 -11.54 -12.14
C LEU A 77 -11.57 -12.26 -13.31
N PHE A 78 -12.89 -12.06 -13.45
CA PHE A 78 -13.67 -12.31 -14.67
C PHE A 78 -14.31 -11.02 -15.17
N SER A 79 -14.26 -10.75 -16.47
CA SER A 79 -14.84 -9.57 -17.12
C SER A 79 -16.35 -9.40 -16.91
N SER A 80 -17.05 -10.49 -16.61
CA SER A 80 -18.49 -10.51 -16.33
C SER A 80 -18.86 -10.48 -14.84
N TYR A 81 -17.87 -10.55 -13.93
CA TYR A 81 -18.15 -10.60 -12.50
C TYR A 81 -18.68 -9.25 -11.98
N ASN A 82 -19.78 -9.28 -11.24
CA ASN A 82 -20.43 -8.11 -10.63
C ASN A 82 -20.88 -8.40 -9.19
N GLY A 83 -20.21 -9.34 -8.53
CA GLY A 83 -20.49 -9.73 -7.14
C GLY A 83 -19.61 -8.99 -6.12
N PRO A 84 -19.71 -9.38 -4.84
CA PRO A 84 -18.87 -8.85 -3.78
C PRO A 84 -17.45 -9.44 -3.83
N LEU A 85 -16.43 -8.62 -3.64
CA LEU A 85 -15.03 -9.06 -3.63
C LEU A 85 -14.61 -9.62 -2.26
N TYR A 86 -15.05 -8.97 -1.19
CA TYR A 86 -14.76 -9.34 0.20
C TYR A 86 -15.83 -8.78 1.14
N GLN A 87 -15.89 -9.31 2.36
CA GLN A 87 -16.72 -8.77 3.43
C GLN A 87 -15.84 -8.07 4.47
N VAL A 88 -16.31 -6.94 4.98
CA VAL A 88 -15.71 -6.26 6.13
C VAL A 88 -16.66 -6.25 7.31
N THR A 89 -16.14 -6.54 8.51
CA THR A 89 -16.88 -6.46 9.78
C THR A 89 -16.34 -5.33 10.64
N ARG A 90 -17.24 -4.47 11.10
CA ARG A 90 -16.95 -3.22 11.80
C ARG A 90 -16.77 -3.42 13.30
N ALA A 91 -15.71 -2.85 13.87
CA ALA A 91 -15.36 -3.04 15.28
C ALA A 91 -16.38 -2.42 16.25
N SER A 92 -16.94 -1.25 15.92
CA SER A 92 -17.81 -0.47 16.83
C SER A 92 -19.17 -1.10 17.15
N ASP A 93 -19.71 -1.94 16.26
CA ASP A 93 -21.04 -2.54 16.43
C ASP A 93 -21.18 -3.98 15.90
N GLY A 94 -20.12 -4.56 15.34
CA GLY A 94 -20.15 -5.89 14.74
C GLY A 94 -20.95 -5.98 13.44
N ALA A 95 -21.40 -4.86 12.87
CA ALA A 95 -22.07 -4.85 11.58
C ALA A 95 -21.12 -5.32 10.47
N ALA A 96 -21.63 -5.97 9.43
CA ALA A 96 -20.86 -6.39 8.28
C ALA A 96 -21.43 -5.79 6.98
N THR A 97 -20.57 -5.54 6.00
CA THR A 97 -20.97 -5.19 4.63
C THR A 97 -20.05 -5.87 3.62
N ASP A 98 -20.62 -6.26 2.49
CA ASP A 98 -19.85 -6.79 1.37
C ASP A 98 -19.37 -5.65 0.47
N ILE A 99 -18.07 -5.56 0.21
CA ILE A 99 -17.49 -4.56 -0.68
C ILE A 99 -17.57 -5.05 -2.13
N GLY A 100 -18.39 -4.36 -2.91
CA GLY A 100 -18.60 -4.65 -4.33
C GLY A 100 -17.60 -3.95 -5.26
N LEU A 101 -17.96 -3.94 -6.53
CA LEU A 101 -17.21 -3.29 -7.60
C LEU A 101 -17.78 -1.92 -7.95
N LEU A 102 -16.94 -1.05 -8.52
CA LEU A 102 -17.39 0.20 -9.16
C LEU A 102 -18.22 -0.07 -10.42
N SER A 103 -17.95 -1.18 -11.11
CA SER A 103 -18.68 -1.71 -12.26
C SER A 103 -18.33 -3.19 -12.49
N ALA A 104 -19.17 -3.94 -13.20
CA ALA A 104 -18.85 -5.31 -13.61
C ALA A 104 -17.48 -5.41 -14.30
N GLY A 105 -16.67 -6.40 -13.92
CA GLY A 105 -15.29 -6.56 -14.42
C GLY A 105 -14.30 -5.47 -13.97
N GLY A 106 -14.69 -4.57 -13.06
CA GLY A 106 -13.90 -3.40 -12.66
C GLY A 106 -13.09 -3.57 -11.39
N TYR A 107 -12.87 -2.45 -10.69
CA TYR A 107 -12.12 -2.35 -9.44
C TYR A 107 -13.04 -2.31 -8.21
N ALA A 108 -12.50 -2.64 -7.05
CA ALA A 108 -13.17 -2.58 -5.76
C ALA A 108 -13.70 -1.18 -5.44
N ASN A 109 -14.88 -1.11 -4.81
CA ASN A 109 -15.45 0.15 -4.35
C ASN A 109 -14.86 0.55 -2.98
N ALA A 110 -13.61 1.01 -2.95
CA ALA A 110 -12.95 1.45 -1.72
C ALA A 110 -13.71 2.56 -0.98
N GLN A 111 -14.47 3.42 -1.69
CA GLN A 111 -15.31 4.44 -1.06
C GLN A 111 -16.43 3.83 -0.21
N GLN A 112 -16.98 2.67 -0.60
CA GLN A 112 -17.96 1.94 0.20
C GLN A 112 -17.35 1.50 1.54
N GLN A 113 -16.11 1.02 1.53
CA GLN A 113 -15.38 0.68 2.75
C GLN A 113 -15.10 1.93 3.59
N ASP A 114 -14.55 3.00 3.00
CA ASP A 114 -14.22 4.26 3.69
C ASP A 114 -15.43 4.82 4.46
N VAL A 115 -16.62 4.79 3.84
CA VAL A 115 -17.87 5.26 4.46
C VAL A 115 -18.37 4.29 5.54
N PHE A 116 -18.30 2.97 5.30
CA PHE A 116 -18.76 1.98 6.27
C PHE A 116 -17.91 1.95 7.55
N CYS A 117 -16.59 2.03 7.37
CA CYS A 117 -15.59 1.97 8.43
C CYS A 117 -15.30 3.35 9.06
N GLN A 118 -16.05 4.39 8.70
CA GLN A 118 -15.81 5.75 9.18
C GLN A 118 -15.90 5.83 10.73
N ASN A 119 -14.89 6.45 11.36
CA ASN A 119 -14.75 6.63 12.81
C ASN A 119 -14.62 5.33 13.63
N THR A 120 -14.17 4.25 13.01
CA THR A 120 -13.96 2.93 13.62
C THR A 120 -12.98 2.15 12.74
N THR A 121 -12.79 0.85 12.97
CA THR A 121 -12.11 -0.02 12.01
C THR A 121 -12.96 -1.16 11.56
N CYS A 122 -12.44 -1.83 10.55
CA CYS A 122 -13.03 -2.97 9.89
C CYS A 122 -11.96 -4.03 9.76
N ARG A 123 -12.30 -5.29 10.04
CA ARG A 123 -11.47 -6.42 9.60
C ARG A 123 -12.10 -7.06 8.39
N ILE A 124 -11.27 -7.51 7.44
CA ILE A 124 -11.72 -8.32 6.30
C ILE A 124 -12.13 -9.68 6.87
N SER A 125 -13.43 -9.92 6.98
CA SER A 125 -13.99 -11.12 7.62
C SER A 125 -14.21 -12.28 6.64
N LYS A 126 -14.15 -12.00 5.34
CA LYS A 126 -14.19 -12.99 4.27
C LYS A 126 -13.57 -12.42 2.99
N VAL A 127 -12.83 -13.23 2.24
CA VAL A 127 -12.50 -12.96 0.83
C VAL A 127 -13.36 -13.86 -0.04
N TYR A 128 -14.19 -13.30 -0.92
CA TYR A 128 -15.10 -14.09 -1.74
C TYR A 128 -14.37 -14.76 -2.91
N ASP A 129 -14.77 -16.00 -3.21
CA ASP A 129 -14.43 -16.65 -4.47
C ASP A 129 -15.33 -16.09 -5.58
N GLN A 130 -14.73 -15.53 -6.62
CA GLN A 130 -15.42 -14.97 -7.77
C GLN A 130 -15.94 -16.03 -8.75
N THR A 131 -15.51 -17.31 -8.62
CA THR A 131 -16.11 -18.39 -9.40
C THR A 131 -17.52 -18.75 -8.87
N SER A 132 -18.29 -19.51 -9.64
CA SER A 132 -19.59 -20.05 -9.20
C SER A 132 -19.49 -21.16 -8.14
N ARG A 133 -18.29 -21.44 -7.63
CA ARG A 133 -18.02 -22.52 -6.68
C ARG A 133 -18.08 -22.05 -5.23
N HIS A 134 -17.90 -20.75 -4.98
CA HIS A 134 -17.93 -20.14 -3.65
C HIS A 134 -16.96 -20.83 -2.68
N ASN A 135 -15.74 -21.07 -3.14
CA ASN A 135 -14.62 -21.51 -2.30
C ASN A 135 -14.08 -20.34 -1.42
N ASP A 136 -14.99 -19.56 -0.83
CA ASP A 136 -14.72 -18.34 -0.06
C ASP A 136 -13.71 -18.59 1.08
N LEU A 137 -12.76 -17.67 1.27
CA LEU A 137 -11.78 -17.75 2.35
C LEU A 137 -12.28 -17.00 3.59
N LEU A 138 -12.18 -17.63 4.75
CA LEU A 138 -12.50 -17.09 6.07
C LEU A 138 -11.25 -17.13 6.96
N PRO A 139 -11.16 -16.33 8.04
CA PRO A 139 -10.07 -16.46 9.01
C PRO A 139 -9.86 -17.90 9.48
N GLY A 140 -8.61 -18.36 9.45
CA GLY A 140 -8.26 -19.76 9.67
C GLY A 140 -8.52 -20.25 11.09
N PRO A 141 -9.00 -21.51 11.26
CA PRO A 141 -9.06 -22.16 12.57
C PRO A 141 -7.65 -22.49 13.07
N ALA A 142 -7.49 -22.62 14.39
CA ALA A 142 -6.23 -23.08 14.97
C ALA A 142 -5.79 -24.44 14.38
N GLY A 143 -4.49 -24.55 14.10
CA GLY A 143 -3.88 -25.76 13.56
C GLY A 143 -2.93 -26.45 14.53
N THR A 144 -1.99 -27.22 13.99
CA THR A 144 -0.95 -27.89 14.78
C THR A 144 0.22 -26.98 15.12
N ALA A 145 0.47 -25.92 14.35
CA ALA A 145 1.57 -24.97 14.61
C ALA A 145 1.14 -23.55 15.05
N GLY A 146 -0.09 -23.13 14.75
CA GLY A 146 -0.58 -21.78 15.07
C GLY A 146 -1.96 -21.76 15.75
N GLY A 147 -2.23 -20.65 16.45
CA GLY A 147 -3.54 -20.35 17.03
C GLY A 147 -4.59 -20.00 15.98
N VAL A 148 -5.80 -19.61 16.43
CA VAL A 148 -6.86 -19.12 15.52
C VAL A 148 -6.42 -17.82 14.86
N ASP A 149 -6.57 -17.72 13.54
CA ASP A 149 -6.22 -16.51 12.80
C ASP A 149 -7.28 -15.43 12.93
N ARG A 150 -6.89 -14.18 12.64
CA ARG A 150 -7.78 -13.04 12.49
C ARG A 150 -7.81 -12.55 11.05
N GLY A 151 -8.93 -11.92 10.66
CA GLY A 151 -8.97 -11.13 9.43
C GLY A 151 -8.08 -9.90 9.53
N ALA A 152 -7.39 -9.55 8.45
CA ALA A 152 -6.58 -8.34 8.30
C ALA A 152 -7.39 -7.08 8.60
N ASP A 153 -6.75 -5.97 9.04
CA ASP A 153 -7.45 -4.69 9.05
C ASP A 153 -7.71 -4.24 7.60
N ALA A 154 -8.99 -3.99 7.29
CA ALA A 154 -9.42 -3.68 5.94
C ALA A 154 -8.91 -2.31 5.49
N GLY A 155 -8.68 -1.40 6.44
CA GLY A 155 -8.14 -0.07 6.22
C GLY A 155 -6.61 -0.05 6.06
N GLU A 156 -5.92 -1.19 6.06
CA GLU A 156 -4.50 -1.26 6.36
C GLU A 156 -3.55 -1.03 5.20
N ILE A 157 -3.84 -1.53 4.00
CA ILE A 157 -2.93 -1.31 2.86
C ILE A 157 -3.71 -0.87 1.63
N ALA A 158 -3.59 0.41 1.27
CA ALA A 158 -4.30 1.04 0.18
C ALA A 158 -3.32 1.42 -0.91
N VAL A 159 -3.63 0.93 -2.10
CA VAL A 159 -2.84 1.12 -3.31
C VAL A 159 -3.74 1.65 -4.40
N SER A 160 -3.14 2.06 -5.52
CA SER A 160 -3.87 2.38 -6.74
C SER A 160 -3.83 1.18 -7.69
N ALA A 161 -5.00 0.76 -8.17
CA ALA A 161 -5.16 -0.20 -9.25
C ALA A 161 -6.03 0.42 -10.35
N GLY A 162 -5.51 0.53 -11.58
CA GLY A 162 -6.19 1.22 -12.68
C GLY A 162 -6.41 2.72 -12.46
N GLY A 163 -5.70 3.34 -11.52
CA GLY A 163 -5.95 4.71 -11.05
C GLY A 163 -7.06 4.83 -10.00
N HIS A 164 -7.62 3.71 -9.53
CA HIS A 164 -8.60 3.67 -8.44
C HIS A 164 -7.94 3.28 -7.12
N LYS A 165 -8.28 3.97 -6.04
CA LYS A 165 -7.95 3.51 -4.68
C LYS A 165 -8.59 2.14 -4.45
N VAL A 166 -7.80 1.17 -4.01
CA VAL A 166 -8.21 -0.17 -3.64
C VAL A 166 -7.47 -0.61 -2.38
N TYR A 167 -7.96 -1.64 -1.70
CA TYR A 167 -7.32 -2.21 -0.51
C TYR A 167 -6.76 -3.61 -0.82
N GLY A 168 -5.51 -3.85 -0.43
CA GLY A 168 -4.94 -5.20 -0.36
C GLY A 168 -5.24 -5.85 0.99
N ILE A 169 -4.72 -7.06 1.17
CA ILE A 169 -4.72 -7.79 2.44
C ILE A 169 -3.30 -7.69 3.00
N TRP A 170 -3.12 -6.89 4.04
CA TRP A 170 -1.92 -6.91 4.86
C TRP A 170 -1.95 -8.16 5.75
N ILE A 171 -0.84 -8.90 5.80
CA ILE A 171 -0.71 -10.13 6.57
C ILE A 171 0.44 -9.93 7.54
N SER A 172 0.08 -9.73 8.82
CA SER A 172 0.95 -9.74 9.99
C SER A 172 0.85 -11.10 10.71
N PRO A 173 1.73 -11.40 11.69
CA PRO A 173 1.66 -12.66 12.44
C PRO A 173 0.28 -12.93 13.04
N GLY A 174 -0.32 -14.07 12.70
CA GLY A 174 -1.66 -14.50 13.09
C GLY A 174 -2.80 -13.90 12.28
N VAL A 175 -2.52 -13.19 11.19
CA VAL A 175 -3.49 -12.92 10.12
C VAL A 175 -3.39 -14.05 9.10
N GLY A 176 -4.52 -14.58 8.64
CA GLY A 176 -4.55 -15.73 7.76
C GLY A 176 -5.96 -16.10 7.36
N TYR A 177 -6.12 -16.71 6.18
CA TYR A 177 -7.42 -17.15 5.68
C TYR A 177 -7.34 -18.56 5.11
N ARG A 178 -8.45 -19.30 5.24
CA ARG A 178 -8.56 -20.69 4.81
C ARG A 178 -9.94 -21.03 4.28
N TYR A 179 -9.99 -21.90 3.27
CA TYR A 179 -11.12 -22.79 3.03
C TYR A 179 -10.82 -24.14 3.70
N THR A 180 -11.60 -24.51 4.71
CA THR A 180 -11.44 -25.80 5.42
C THR A 180 -12.33 -26.87 4.79
N GLY A 181 -11.80 -28.07 4.58
CA GLY A 181 -12.42 -29.13 3.81
C GLY A 181 -11.85 -29.23 2.39
N VAL A 182 -12.52 -30.00 1.53
CA VAL A 182 -12.13 -30.15 0.13
C VAL A 182 -12.90 -29.10 -0.69
N ALA A 183 -12.21 -28.09 -1.18
CA ALA A 183 -12.77 -27.04 -2.03
C ALA A 183 -13.24 -27.60 -3.37
N SER A 184 -14.32 -27.04 -3.89
CA SER A 184 -14.98 -27.54 -5.09
C SER A 184 -14.08 -27.35 -6.32
N GLY A 185 -13.59 -28.43 -6.90
CA GLY A 185 -12.80 -28.42 -8.14
C GLY A 185 -11.31 -28.11 -7.98
N VAL A 186 -10.84 -27.78 -6.78
CA VAL A 186 -9.40 -27.72 -6.47
C VAL A 186 -8.80 -29.12 -6.65
N ALA A 187 -7.53 -29.19 -7.07
CA ALA A 187 -6.86 -30.45 -7.34
C ALA A 187 -6.69 -31.27 -6.06
N VAL A 188 -6.78 -32.60 -6.20
CA VAL A 188 -6.55 -33.55 -5.11
C VAL A 188 -5.85 -34.80 -5.64
N ASN A 189 -5.07 -35.49 -4.81
CA ASN A 189 -4.46 -36.79 -5.14
C ASN A 189 -3.67 -36.79 -6.48
N GLY A 190 -2.84 -35.77 -6.71
CA GLY A 190 -1.98 -35.68 -7.88
C GLY A 190 -2.71 -35.25 -9.15
N GLN A 191 -3.85 -34.57 -9.04
CA GLN A 191 -4.40 -33.84 -10.18
C GLN A 191 -3.53 -32.62 -10.52
N PRO A 192 -3.45 -32.22 -11.80
CA PRO A 192 -2.71 -31.06 -12.23
C PRO A 192 -3.43 -29.74 -11.88
N GLU A 193 -2.67 -28.74 -11.45
CA GLU A 193 -3.17 -27.39 -11.15
C GLU A 193 -2.15 -26.29 -11.47
N GLY A 194 -2.62 -25.05 -11.33
CA GLY A 194 -1.74 -23.89 -11.24
C GLY A 194 -2.35 -22.81 -10.35
N ALA A 195 -1.49 -22.03 -9.72
CA ALA A 195 -1.86 -20.88 -8.91
C ALA A 195 -1.00 -19.67 -9.29
N TYR A 196 -1.59 -18.48 -9.22
CA TYR A 196 -0.82 -17.24 -9.12
C TYR A 196 -1.33 -16.38 -7.99
N MET A 197 -0.43 -15.55 -7.44
CA MET A 197 -0.79 -14.37 -6.68
C MET A 197 -0.02 -13.13 -7.15
N VAL A 198 -0.65 -11.97 -7.02
CA VAL A 198 0.02 -10.67 -7.00
C VAL A 198 0.15 -10.27 -5.54
N ALA A 199 1.38 -10.08 -5.11
CA ALA A 199 1.75 -9.81 -3.73
C ALA A 199 2.83 -8.72 -3.65
N SER A 200 3.15 -8.24 -2.45
CA SER A 200 4.33 -7.39 -2.26
C SER A 200 5.63 -8.21 -2.34
N GLY A 201 6.67 -7.65 -2.97
CA GLY A 201 8.05 -8.13 -2.85
C GLY A 201 8.89 -7.32 -1.85
N THR A 202 8.28 -6.38 -1.12
CA THR A 202 8.92 -5.49 -0.14
C THR A 202 8.34 -5.63 1.28
N HIS A 203 7.12 -6.18 1.42
CA HIS A 203 6.60 -6.74 2.66
C HIS A 203 6.62 -8.26 2.56
N VAL A 204 7.68 -8.87 3.09
CA VAL A 204 7.88 -10.33 3.10
C VAL A 204 8.76 -10.69 4.31
N GLY A 205 8.32 -11.65 5.13
CA GLY A 205 9.07 -12.13 6.29
C GLY A 205 10.00 -13.32 6.00
N SER A 206 10.52 -13.92 7.07
CA SER A 206 11.38 -15.12 7.06
C SER A 206 10.86 -16.27 7.93
N ASP A 207 9.63 -16.15 8.44
CA ASP A 207 8.98 -17.17 9.25
C ASP A 207 8.09 -18.06 8.36
N CYS A 208 7.46 -19.09 8.94
CA CYS A 208 6.50 -19.91 8.21
C CYS A 208 5.05 -19.43 8.45
N CYS A 209 4.21 -19.34 7.42
CA CYS A 209 4.53 -19.25 5.99
C CYS A 209 3.59 -18.22 5.32
N PHE A 210 3.97 -17.67 4.15
CA PHE A 210 3.16 -16.68 3.41
C PHE A 210 2.81 -17.27 2.06
N ASP A 211 1.83 -18.15 2.08
CA ASP A 211 1.49 -19.00 0.94
C ASP A 211 0.10 -18.68 0.42
N TYR A 212 -0.12 -19.02 -0.85
CA TYR A 212 -1.43 -19.04 -1.47
C TYR A 212 -1.57 -20.25 -2.39
N GLY A 213 -2.58 -21.07 -2.16
CA GLY A 213 -2.84 -22.25 -3.00
C GLY A 213 -3.35 -23.44 -2.22
N ASN A 214 -3.01 -24.64 -2.71
CA ASN A 214 -3.57 -25.90 -2.22
C ASN A 214 -2.91 -26.32 -0.91
N ALA A 215 -3.72 -26.82 0.01
CA ALA A 215 -3.27 -27.29 1.31
C ALA A 215 -4.09 -28.48 1.81
N GLU A 216 -3.76 -28.98 2.99
CA GLU A 216 -4.57 -29.94 3.72
C GLU A 216 -6.02 -29.47 3.89
N ARG A 217 -6.94 -30.43 3.88
CA ARG A 217 -8.36 -30.12 4.16
C ARG A 217 -8.63 -29.81 5.63
N THR A 218 -7.64 -30.04 6.50
CA THR A 218 -7.63 -29.70 7.93
C THR A 218 -6.33 -28.96 8.25
N PRO A 219 -6.30 -28.02 9.22
CA PRO A 219 -5.11 -27.24 9.56
C PRO A 219 -4.07 -28.09 10.32
N SER A 220 -3.42 -29.02 9.64
CA SER A 220 -2.45 -29.95 10.23
C SER A 220 -1.55 -30.49 9.13
N ASP A 221 -0.24 -30.52 9.37
CA ASP A 221 0.73 -31.23 8.53
C ASP A 221 0.30 -32.70 8.39
N THR A 222 0.03 -33.12 7.15
CA THR A 222 -0.27 -34.53 6.82
C THR A 222 0.85 -35.22 6.03
N GLY A 223 1.95 -34.50 5.79
CA GLY A 223 3.21 -34.99 5.25
C GLY A 223 3.51 -34.54 3.81
N ASN A 224 4.78 -34.72 3.43
CA ASN A 224 5.32 -34.49 2.09
C ASN A 224 4.31 -34.73 0.93
N GLY A 225 4.02 -33.68 0.17
CA GLY A 225 3.19 -33.70 -1.03
C GLY A 225 1.71 -33.39 -0.82
N HIS A 226 1.28 -33.06 0.40
CA HIS A 226 -0.13 -32.75 0.72
C HIS A 226 -0.53 -31.27 0.51
N MET A 227 0.45 -30.38 0.36
CA MET A 227 0.27 -29.00 -0.13
C MET A 227 0.75 -28.83 -1.58
N ASP A 228 0.29 -27.76 -2.24
CA ASP A 228 0.77 -27.29 -3.55
C ASP A 228 0.46 -25.78 -3.66
N ALA A 229 1.21 -24.98 -2.89
CA ALA A 229 0.95 -23.55 -2.71
C ALA A 229 2.13 -22.68 -3.20
N VAL A 230 1.84 -21.56 -3.85
CA VAL A 230 2.87 -20.58 -4.21
C VAL A 230 3.19 -19.74 -2.98
N SER A 231 4.48 -19.65 -2.65
CA SER A 231 4.98 -18.90 -1.50
C SER A 231 5.87 -17.75 -1.93
N ILE A 232 5.97 -16.70 -1.10
CA ILE A 232 7.02 -15.69 -1.21
C ILE A 232 7.66 -15.52 0.17
N ALA A 233 8.97 -15.76 0.27
CA ALA A 233 9.70 -15.68 1.53
C ALA A 233 11.10 -15.09 1.37
N THR A 234 11.63 -14.46 2.42
CA THR A 234 13.07 -14.17 2.57
C THR A 234 13.82 -15.33 3.24
N THR A 235 13.11 -16.40 3.58
CA THR A 235 13.67 -17.65 4.07
C THR A 235 14.41 -18.38 2.96
N CYS A 236 15.63 -18.83 3.23
CA CYS A 236 16.32 -19.78 2.37
C CYS A 236 16.19 -21.19 2.97
N TYR A 237 15.06 -21.86 2.74
CA TYR A 237 14.74 -23.14 3.37
C TYR A 237 15.79 -24.23 3.04
N PHE A 238 16.27 -24.25 1.78
CA PHE A 238 17.30 -25.17 1.31
C PHE A 238 18.61 -24.45 0.99
N ALA A 239 19.37 -24.08 2.01
CA ALA A 239 20.65 -23.40 1.82
C ALA A 239 21.69 -24.21 1.01
N PRO A 240 22.48 -23.55 0.13
CA PRO A 240 22.49 -22.11 -0.18
C PRO A 240 21.49 -21.71 -1.28
N CYS A 241 20.87 -20.54 -1.13
CA CYS A 241 20.06 -19.89 -2.17
C CYS A 241 20.90 -18.84 -2.93
N THR A 242 20.38 -18.34 -4.05
CA THR A 242 21.10 -17.36 -4.90
C THR A 242 20.29 -16.07 -5.03
N GLY A 243 20.97 -14.94 -5.21
CA GLY A 243 20.34 -13.61 -5.24
C GLY A 243 20.01 -13.07 -3.85
N SER A 244 19.18 -12.04 -3.79
CA SER A 244 18.84 -11.31 -2.56
C SER A 244 17.51 -11.73 -1.92
N GLY A 245 16.72 -12.55 -2.62
CA GLY A 245 15.32 -12.74 -2.26
C GLY A 245 14.48 -11.45 -2.45
N PRO A 246 13.21 -11.46 -1.98
CA PRO A 246 12.49 -12.66 -1.54
C PRO A 246 12.31 -13.64 -2.71
N TRP A 247 12.31 -14.93 -2.42
CA TRP A 247 12.16 -15.99 -3.43
C TRP A 247 10.69 -16.35 -3.60
N VAL A 248 10.25 -16.57 -4.85
CA VAL A 248 9.01 -17.33 -5.09
C VAL A 248 9.38 -18.80 -4.96
N GLU A 249 8.65 -19.52 -4.11
CA GLU A 249 8.87 -20.92 -3.80
C GLU A 249 7.56 -21.71 -3.98
N ALA A 250 7.67 -23.04 -3.99
CA ALA A 250 6.53 -23.94 -3.90
C ALA A 250 6.54 -24.59 -2.52
N ASP A 251 5.54 -24.32 -1.68
CA ASP A 251 5.30 -25.17 -0.53
C ASP A 251 4.59 -26.44 -1.00
N MET A 252 5.20 -27.57 -0.67
CA MET A 252 4.69 -28.91 -0.98
C MET A 252 4.50 -29.74 0.31
N GLU A 253 4.43 -29.08 1.46
CA GLU A 253 4.53 -29.61 2.82
C GLU A 253 5.92 -30.20 3.14
N ASN A 254 6.40 -29.87 4.33
CA ASN A 254 7.72 -30.19 4.89
C ASN A 254 8.90 -29.68 4.02
N GLY A 255 8.66 -28.75 3.09
CA GLY A 255 9.71 -28.17 2.25
C GLY A 255 9.25 -27.06 1.30
N MET A 256 9.96 -25.92 1.33
CA MET A 256 9.79 -24.80 0.39
C MET A 256 10.78 -24.95 -0.76
N PHE A 257 10.30 -25.38 -1.94
CA PHE A 257 11.16 -25.73 -3.07
C PHE A 257 11.31 -24.57 -4.07
N GLN A 258 12.54 -24.28 -4.51
CA GLN A 258 12.83 -23.37 -5.63
C GLN A 258 13.16 -24.14 -6.93
N GLY A 259 13.38 -25.46 -6.81
CA GLY A 259 13.65 -26.42 -7.87
C GLY A 259 13.84 -27.83 -7.28
N ASP A 260 14.00 -28.83 -8.16
CA ASP A 260 14.16 -30.28 -7.87
C ASP A 260 14.03 -30.70 -6.39
N ASN A 261 15.15 -30.87 -5.68
CA ASN A 261 15.19 -31.28 -4.28
C ASN A 261 15.65 -30.15 -3.33
N GLY A 262 15.56 -28.88 -3.73
CA GLY A 262 16.03 -27.77 -2.90
C GLY A 262 15.97 -26.38 -3.53
N SER A 263 17.03 -25.58 -3.31
CA SER A 263 17.22 -24.27 -3.93
C SER A 263 17.59 -24.38 -5.41
N ASN A 264 17.53 -23.26 -6.12
CA ASN A 264 17.78 -23.22 -7.55
C ASN A 264 18.50 -21.92 -7.94
N THR A 265 19.67 -22.02 -8.59
CA THR A 265 20.48 -20.86 -8.95
C THR A 265 19.86 -19.96 -10.01
N ALA A 266 18.85 -20.44 -10.75
CA ALA A 266 18.06 -19.61 -11.65
C ALA A 266 17.04 -18.72 -10.91
N ASN A 267 16.65 -19.08 -9.68
CA ASN A 267 15.80 -18.27 -8.83
C ASN A 267 16.66 -17.27 -8.04
N GLN A 268 16.70 -16.01 -8.50
CA GLN A 268 17.44 -14.93 -7.86
C GLN A 268 16.58 -14.15 -6.83
N GLY A 269 15.30 -14.52 -6.70
CA GLY A 269 14.30 -13.73 -6.01
C GLY A 269 13.78 -12.54 -6.83
N ASN A 270 12.78 -11.84 -6.28
CA ASN A 270 12.15 -10.68 -6.89
C ASN A 270 11.63 -9.72 -5.81
N SER A 271 12.38 -8.64 -5.58
CA SER A 271 12.05 -7.56 -4.64
C SER A 271 11.31 -6.37 -5.29
N SER A 272 10.59 -6.61 -6.39
CA SER A 272 9.70 -5.60 -6.98
C SER A 272 8.59 -5.24 -5.98
N THR A 273 8.18 -3.96 -5.91
CA THR A 273 7.10 -3.50 -5.03
C THR A 273 5.80 -4.31 -5.19
N TYR A 274 5.53 -4.80 -6.41
CA TYR A 274 4.49 -5.79 -6.70
C TYR A 274 5.09 -6.94 -7.51
N VAL A 275 4.88 -8.17 -7.01
CA VAL A 275 5.39 -9.42 -7.57
C VAL A 275 4.23 -10.27 -8.05
N THR A 276 4.28 -10.70 -9.30
CA THR A 276 3.45 -11.79 -9.80
C THR A 276 4.21 -13.08 -9.53
N ALA A 277 3.72 -13.90 -8.61
CA ALA A 277 4.28 -15.20 -8.27
C ALA A 277 3.40 -16.31 -8.86
N MET A 278 3.99 -17.34 -9.47
CA MET A 278 3.25 -18.45 -10.07
C MET A 278 3.88 -19.80 -9.76
N LEU A 279 3.01 -20.75 -9.40
CA LEU A 279 3.30 -22.18 -9.30
C LEU A 279 2.36 -22.92 -10.26
N LYS A 280 2.87 -23.95 -10.93
CA LYS A 280 2.02 -24.94 -11.61
C LYS A 280 2.65 -26.31 -11.55
N ASN A 281 1.80 -27.32 -11.38
CA ASN A 281 2.19 -28.67 -11.01
C ASN A 281 1.36 -29.67 -11.82
N ASP A 282 2.01 -30.69 -12.40
CA ASP A 282 1.28 -31.77 -13.09
C ASP A 282 0.68 -32.79 -12.11
N GLY A 283 1.02 -32.67 -10.81
CA GLY A 283 0.58 -33.54 -9.71
C GLY A 283 1.24 -34.93 -9.71
N GLN A 284 2.12 -35.23 -10.67
CA GLN A 284 2.62 -36.58 -10.96
C GLN A 284 4.15 -36.67 -10.98
N THR A 285 4.78 -35.79 -11.76
CA THR A 285 6.21 -35.85 -12.08
C THR A 285 6.91 -34.51 -12.25
N THR A 286 6.23 -33.41 -12.56
CA THR A 286 6.84 -32.13 -12.94
C THR A 286 6.08 -30.91 -12.44
N TYR A 287 6.83 -29.84 -12.16
CA TYR A 287 6.28 -28.54 -11.78
C TYR A 287 7.15 -27.40 -12.31
N ALA A 288 6.61 -26.19 -12.28
CA ALA A 288 7.29 -24.97 -12.69
C ALA A 288 7.00 -23.81 -11.73
N ILE A 289 8.02 -22.99 -11.48
CA ILE A 289 7.94 -21.73 -10.74
C ILE A 289 8.29 -20.59 -11.69
N LYS A 290 7.46 -19.54 -11.67
CA LYS A 290 7.71 -18.29 -12.41
C LYS A 290 7.50 -17.08 -11.53
N GLY A 291 8.19 -16.00 -11.89
CA GLY A 291 7.97 -14.70 -11.29
C GLY A 291 8.04 -13.56 -12.30
N GLY A 292 7.36 -12.45 -12.00
CA GLY A 292 7.41 -11.22 -12.78
C GLY A 292 7.17 -9.99 -11.90
N ASN A 293 7.49 -8.81 -12.41
CA ASN A 293 7.08 -7.55 -11.80
C ASN A 293 5.64 -7.24 -12.25
N SER A 294 4.70 -7.04 -11.32
CA SER A 294 3.29 -6.83 -11.66
C SER A 294 2.99 -5.45 -12.24
N GLN A 295 3.97 -4.55 -12.27
CA GLN A 295 3.88 -3.20 -12.84
C GLN A 295 4.52 -3.11 -14.23
N SER A 296 5.39 -4.05 -14.62
CA SER A 296 6.04 -4.04 -15.94
C SER A 296 6.64 -5.38 -16.38
N GLY A 297 6.70 -5.61 -17.69
CA GLY A 297 7.43 -6.74 -18.28
C GLY A 297 6.68 -8.08 -18.25
N GLY A 298 7.40 -9.14 -18.64
CA GLY A 298 6.88 -10.51 -18.72
C GLY A 298 7.33 -11.40 -17.56
N LEU A 299 6.85 -12.64 -17.54
CA LEU A 299 7.30 -13.66 -16.59
C LEU A 299 8.69 -14.18 -16.95
N SER A 300 9.47 -14.50 -15.92
CA SER A 300 10.66 -15.34 -15.99
C SER A 300 10.36 -16.70 -15.39
N THR A 301 10.65 -17.78 -16.12
CA THR A 301 10.62 -19.14 -15.57
C THR A 301 11.92 -19.40 -14.82
N TRP A 302 11.84 -19.64 -13.52
CA TRP A 302 13.00 -19.96 -12.69
C TRP A 302 13.17 -21.46 -12.52
N TRP A 303 12.06 -22.20 -12.38
CA TRP A 303 12.04 -23.66 -12.43
C TRP A 303 11.03 -24.17 -13.44
N SER A 304 11.37 -25.27 -14.12
CA SER A 304 10.46 -26.06 -14.96
C SER A 304 11.09 -27.43 -15.13
N GLY A 305 10.77 -28.37 -14.25
CA GLY A 305 11.46 -29.65 -14.17
C GLY A 305 10.75 -30.66 -13.28
N GLY A 306 11.48 -31.67 -12.82
CA GLY A 306 10.92 -32.73 -11.97
C GLY A 306 10.41 -32.21 -10.63
N LEU A 307 9.35 -32.84 -10.12
CA LEU A 307 8.99 -32.80 -8.70
C LEU A 307 10.11 -33.41 -7.84
N PRO A 308 10.22 -33.02 -6.56
CA PRO A 308 11.23 -33.56 -5.65
C PRO A 308 11.26 -35.08 -5.65
N THR A 309 12.47 -35.67 -5.65
CA THR A 309 12.65 -37.13 -5.61
C THR A 309 12.75 -37.68 -4.19
N ARG A 310 12.62 -36.81 -3.17
CA ARG A 310 12.35 -37.20 -1.79
C ARG A 310 11.00 -37.95 -1.73
N GLY A 311 10.84 -38.88 -0.80
CA GLY A 311 9.60 -39.67 -0.68
C GLY A 311 8.40 -38.77 -0.33
N GLY A 312 7.22 -39.08 -0.89
CA GLY A 312 5.95 -38.37 -0.63
C GLY A 312 5.51 -37.40 -1.73
N TYR A 313 6.44 -36.69 -2.36
CA TYR A 313 6.12 -35.66 -3.37
C TYR A 313 5.74 -36.19 -4.76
N ARG A 314 5.74 -37.51 -4.98
CA ARG A 314 5.57 -38.13 -6.32
C ARG A 314 4.81 -39.46 -6.27
N PRO A 315 3.55 -39.53 -6.77
CA PRO A 315 2.71 -38.38 -7.15
C PRO A 315 2.43 -37.47 -5.94
N MET A 316 1.97 -36.24 -6.20
CA MET A 316 1.45 -35.37 -5.15
C MET A 316 0.20 -35.99 -4.52
N GLN A 317 -0.11 -35.56 -3.29
CA GLN A 317 -1.22 -36.03 -2.48
C GLN A 317 -2.08 -34.86 -2.01
N GLN A 318 -2.22 -33.80 -2.83
CA GLN A 318 -2.95 -32.59 -2.46
C GLN A 318 -4.35 -32.93 -1.90
N GLU A 319 -4.79 -32.21 -0.87
CA GLU A 319 -6.09 -32.49 -0.22
C GLU A 319 -7.21 -31.53 -0.62
N GLY A 320 -6.90 -30.41 -1.27
CA GLY A 320 -7.87 -29.48 -1.81
C GLY A 320 -8.41 -28.48 -0.79
N GLY A 321 -7.73 -28.29 0.35
CA GLY A 321 -7.89 -27.07 1.14
C GLY A 321 -7.34 -25.86 0.36
N ILE A 322 -7.71 -24.65 0.77
CA ILE A 322 -7.11 -23.42 0.25
C ILE A 322 -6.60 -22.60 1.41
N ILE A 323 -5.38 -22.09 1.34
CA ILE A 323 -4.80 -21.16 2.32
C ILE A 323 -4.41 -19.83 1.68
N LEU A 324 -4.35 -18.79 2.51
CA LEU A 324 -3.77 -17.49 2.21
C LEU A 324 -3.10 -16.91 3.47
N GLY A 325 -1.77 -16.73 3.43
CA GLY A 325 -1.01 -16.05 4.48
C GLY A 325 -0.55 -16.92 5.66
N THR A 326 -0.74 -18.23 5.57
CA THR A 326 -0.26 -19.23 6.54
C THR A 326 0.38 -20.39 5.78
N GLY A 327 1.02 -21.32 6.50
CA GLY A 327 1.27 -22.68 6.02
C GLY A 327 0.05 -23.60 6.14
N GLY A 328 0.15 -24.82 5.60
CA GLY A 328 -0.92 -25.83 5.62
C GLY A 328 -1.33 -26.29 7.02
N ASP A 329 -0.36 -26.35 7.93
CA ASP A 329 -0.51 -26.72 9.35
C ASP A 329 -0.95 -25.56 10.28
N ASN A 330 -1.29 -24.42 9.69
CA ASN A 330 -1.55 -23.11 10.30
C ASN A 330 -0.33 -22.43 10.95
N SER A 331 0.89 -22.73 10.50
CA SER A 331 2.05 -21.87 10.74
C SER A 331 1.77 -20.45 10.23
N ASN A 332 1.48 -19.55 11.15
CA ASN A 332 0.92 -18.23 10.90
C ASN A 332 1.82 -17.09 11.42
N ARG A 333 3.14 -17.27 11.37
CA ARG A 333 4.12 -16.28 11.87
C ARG A 333 4.76 -15.43 10.78
N ASN A 334 4.64 -15.83 9.51
CA ASN A 334 5.17 -15.04 8.42
C ASN A 334 4.31 -13.78 8.18
N MET A 335 4.82 -12.91 7.33
CA MET A 335 4.20 -11.64 6.97
C MET A 335 4.31 -11.40 5.46
N GLY A 336 3.32 -10.72 4.90
CA GLY A 336 3.24 -10.42 3.48
C GLY A 336 2.06 -9.52 3.13
N THR A 337 1.91 -9.17 1.85
CA THR A 337 0.75 -8.41 1.35
C THR A 337 0.20 -9.07 0.10
N PHE A 338 -1.10 -9.37 0.07
CA PHE A 338 -1.80 -9.98 -1.07
C PHE A 338 -2.78 -9.01 -1.72
N PHE A 339 -2.92 -9.05 -3.05
CA PHE A 339 -3.84 -8.17 -3.81
C PHE A 339 -4.87 -8.96 -4.63
N GLU A 340 -4.41 -9.99 -5.35
CA GLU A 340 -5.24 -10.89 -6.14
C GLU A 340 -4.54 -12.23 -6.36
N GLY A 341 -5.31 -13.28 -6.60
CA GLY A 341 -4.79 -14.59 -6.96
C GLY A 341 -5.88 -15.55 -7.40
N VAL A 342 -5.50 -16.61 -8.11
CA VAL A 342 -6.42 -17.66 -8.56
C VAL A 342 -5.77 -19.02 -8.41
N MET A 343 -6.61 -20.05 -8.32
CA MET A 343 -6.25 -21.44 -8.54
C MET A 343 -7.02 -21.96 -9.76
N VAL A 344 -6.37 -22.75 -10.61
CA VAL A 344 -6.97 -23.29 -11.84
C VAL A 344 -6.84 -24.82 -11.91
N ALA A 345 -7.85 -25.48 -12.49
CA ALA A 345 -7.79 -26.90 -12.75
C ALA A 345 -7.05 -27.18 -14.08
N GLY A 346 -6.11 -28.12 -14.06
CA GLY A 346 -5.24 -28.42 -15.19
C GLY A 346 -3.93 -27.64 -15.17
N TYR A 347 -2.92 -28.14 -15.90
CA TYR A 347 -1.59 -27.54 -15.97
C TYR A 347 -1.57 -26.39 -16.99
N PRO A 348 -1.40 -25.11 -16.60
CA PRO A 348 -1.57 -24.00 -17.52
C PRO A 348 -0.47 -23.90 -18.57
N THR A 349 -0.82 -23.44 -19.77
CA THR A 349 0.16 -23.19 -20.82
C THR A 349 0.93 -21.90 -20.55
N ASP A 350 2.20 -21.85 -20.97
CA ASP A 350 3.02 -20.63 -20.85
C ASP A 350 2.41 -19.42 -21.56
N ALA A 351 1.63 -19.64 -22.61
CA ALA A 351 0.89 -18.59 -23.31
C ALA A 351 -0.23 -17.99 -22.44
N ALA A 352 -0.94 -18.83 -21.66
CA ALA A 352 -1.95 -18.37 -20.71
C ALA A 352 -1.32 -17.56 -19.58
N ASP A 353 -0.27 -18.08 -18.95
CA ASP A 353 0.46 -17.39 -17.88
C ASP A 353 0.98 -16.02 -18.33
N ASN A 354 1.58 -15.94 -19.52
CA ASN A 354 2.09 -14.69 -20.08
C ASN A 354 0.97 -13.69 -20.43
N ALA A 355 -0.20 -14.17 -20.85
CA ALA A 355 -1.37 -13.33 -21.09
C ALA A 355 -1.96 -12.80 -19.77
N VAL A 356 -1.98 -13.61 -18.71
CA VAL A 356 -2.37 -13.20 -17.35
C VAL A 356 -1.40 -12.17 -16.79
N GLN A 357 -0.08 -12.38 -16.89
CA GLN A 357 0.91 -11.37 -16.53
C GLN A 357 0.71 -10.06 -17.31
N SER A 358 0.41 -10.14 -18.61
CA SER A 358 0.12 -8.95 -19.42
C SER A 358 -1.13 -8.21 -18.95
N ASN A 359 -2.17 -8.94 -18.52
CA ASN A 359 -3.36 -8.37 -17.89
C ASN A 359 -3.04 -7.72 -16.54
N VAL A 360 -2.27 -8.39 -15.67
CA VAL A 360 -1.81 -7.85 -14.38
C VAL A 360 -1.01 -6.56 -14.58
N VAL A 361 -0.04 -6.53 -15.49
CA VAL A 361 0.72 -5.32 -15.83
C VAL A 361 -0.18 -4.19 -16.35
N SER A 362 -1.24 -4.51 -17.08
CA SER A 362 -2.20 -3.50 -17.56
C SER A 362 -3.04 -2.85 -16.46
N VAL A 363 -3.05 -3.41 -15.23
CA VAL A 363 -3.66 -2.76 -14.05
C VAL A 363 -2.89 -1.51 -13.65
N GLY A 364 -1.56 -1.50 -13.82
CA GLY A 364 -0.72 -0.39 -13.35
C GLY A 364 -0.81 -0.19 -11.84
N TYR A 365 -0.64 -1.27 -11.06
CA TYR A 365 -0.55 -1.21 -9.59
C TYR A 365 0.51 -0.19 -9.14
N SER A 366 0.19 0.67 -8.17
CA SER A 366 1.10 1.69 -7.65
C SER A 366 0.77 2.15 -6.23
N GLY A 367 1.77 2.67 -5.52
CA GLY A 367 1.74 2.92 -4.08
C GLY A 367 2.71 2.00 -3.34
N GLU A 368 3.12 2.38 -2.13
CA GLU A 368 3.95 1.55 -1.26
C GLU A 368 3.18 0.30 -0.80
N THR A 369 3.92 -0.78 -0.51
CA THR A 369 3.32 -2.09 -0.15
C THR A 369 3.91 -2.71 1.11
N ASN A 370 4.86 -2.00 1.76
CA ASN A 370 5.61 -2.36 2.95
C ASN A 370 5.44 -1.39 4.13
N VAL A 371 4.45 -0.50 4.04
CA VAL A 371 4.06 0.41 5.11
C VAL A 371 2.54 0.37 5.21
N PRO A 372 1.96 0.14 6.40
CA PRO A 372 0.53 0.31 6.66
C PRO A 372 0.02 1.71 6.33
N ASN A 373 -1.29 1.88 6.21
CA ASN A 373 -1.91 3.04 5.59
C ASN A 373 -1.83 4.33 6.41
N GLY A 374 -1.55 5.40 5.66
CA GLY A 374 -1.21 6.70 6.22
C GLY A 374 0.26 6.75 6.65
N PRO A 375 0.83 7.93 6.88
CA PRO A 375 2.07 8.06 7.64
C PRO A 375 1.77 7.68 9.10
N GLN A 376 1.69 6.38 9.37
CA GLN A 376 1.80 5.87 10.72
C GLN A 376 3.29 5.77 11.00
N GLY A 377 3.73 6.34 12.11
CA GLY A 377 5.09 6.15 12.57
C GLY A 377 5.08 5.79 14.05
N THR A 378 6.26 5.46 14.54
CA THR A 378 6.40 4.94 15.89
C THR A 378 6.33 6.05 16.92
N ILE A 379 5.89 5.73 18.13
CA ILE A 379 6.14 6.60 19.29
C ILE A 379 7.38 6.06 19.99
N THR A 380 8.56 6.63 19.73
CA THR A 380 9.80 6.20 20.40
C THR A 380 9.83 6.74 21.83
N GLY A 381 10.00 5.86 22.82
CA GLY A 381 10.03 6.17 24.24
C GLY A 381 11.39 5.94 24.92
N PRO A 382 11.38 5.85 26.27
CA PRO A 382 12.58 5.64 27.06
C PRO A 382 13.39 4.41 26.62
N GLY A 383 14.72 4.55 26.56
CA GLY A 383 15.63 3.49 26.11
C GLY A 383 15.68 3.27 24.60
N GLY A 384 14.98 4.09 23.79
CA GLY A 384 14.89 3.90 22.34
C GLY A 384 13.92 2.79 21.92
N GLN A 385 13.10 2.32 22.85
CA GLN A 385 11.99 1.39 22.59
C GLN A 385 10.81 2.12 21.95
N CYS A 386 9.88 1.38 21.35
CA CYS A 386 8.64 1.91 20.81
C CYS A 386 7.47 1.67 21.77
N VAL A 387 6.50 2.59 21.78
CA VAL A 387 5.19 2.36 22.38
C VAL A 387 4.47 1.31 21.54
N ASP A 388 4.04 0.26 22.21
CA ASP A 388 3.65 -1.03 21.65
C ASP A 388 2.33 -1.46 22.28
N VAL A 389 1.42 -2.06 21.50
CA VAL A 389 0.25 -2.75 22.05
C VAL A 389 0.55 -4.23 22.14
N ALA A 390 0.57 -4.76 23.36
CA ALA A 390 0.96 -6.14 23.60
C ALA A 390 0.12 -7.17 22.83
N ALA A 391 0.78 -8.30 22.51
CA ALA A 391 0.25 -9.46 21.78
C ALA A 391 0.21 -9.31 20.25
N ASP A 392 1.31 -8.84 19.65
CA ASP A 392 1.65 -8.93 18.21
C ASP A 392 0.42 -8.66 17.31
N ASP A 393 0.03 -7.39 17.21
CA ASP A 393 -0.98 -6.91 16.25
C ASP A 393 -2.42 -7.46 16.48
N THR A 394 -2.68 -8.12 17.63
CA THR A 394 -4.01 -8.66 18.00
C THR A 394 -4.84 -7.76 18.94
N GLY A 395 -4.31 -6.61 19.35
CA GLY A 395 -4.84 -5.82 20.47
C GLY A 395 -6.35 -5.49 20.43
N THR A 396 -6.99 -5.68 21.58
CA THR A 396 -8.42 -5.44 21.83
C THR A 396 -8.62 -4.43 22.96
N ASN A 397 -9.86 -4.10 23.30
CA ASN A 397 -10.16 -3.21 24.43
C ASN A 397 -9.58 -3.74 25.74
N GLY A 398 -8.73 -2.93 26.38
CA GLY A 398 -8.04 -3.26 27.62
C GLY A 398 -6.69 -3.96 27.41
N THR A 399 -6.27 -4.22 26.16
CA THR A 399 -4.93 -4.74 25.86
C THR A 399 -3.87 -3.75 26.35
N ALA A 400 -2.74 -4.31 26.82
CA ALA A 400 -1.67 -3.53 27.41
C ALA A 400 -0.97 -2.63 26.39
N VAL A 401 -0.76 -1.37 26.75
CA VAL A 401 0.21 -0.51 26.07
C VAL A 401 1.50 -0.52 26.88
N GLN A 402 2.62 -0.82 26.22
CA GLN A 402 3.90 -1.11 26.83
C GLN A 402 5.07 -0.51 26.02
N LEU A 403 6.30 -0.72 26.48
CA LEU A 403 7.51 -0.54 25.68
C LEU A 403 7.99 -1.87 25.11
N TRP A 404 8.40 -1.85 23.85
CA TRP A 404 9.00 -2.98 23.15
C TRP A 404 10.09 -2.53 22.17
N ASN A 405 10.85 -3.47 21.60
CA ASN A 405 11.84 -3.15 20.57
C ASN A 405 11.14 -2.71 19.29
N CYS A 406 11.52 -1.55 18.74
CA CYS A 406 10.94 -1.02 17.52
C CYS A 406 11.03 -2.01 16.33
N GLN A 407 9.89 -2.34 15.74
CA GLN A 407 9.72 -3.22 14.59
C GLN A 407 9.10 -2.43 13.43
N SER A 408 9.64 -2.57 12.22
CA SER A 408 9.22 -1.80 11.03
C SER A 408 7.90 -2.25 10.40
N TYR A 409 7.33 -3.37 10.85
CA TYR A 409 6.14 -3.99 10.26
C TYR A 409 5.06 -4.38 11.29
N ALA A 410 5.29 -4.12 12.59
CA ALA A 410 4.33 -4.42 13.64
C ALA A 410 3.27 -3.31 13.69
N GLU A 411 2.03 -3.65 13.33
CA GLU A 411 0.87 -2.75 13.34
C GLU A 411 0.76 -2.02 14.70
N ASP A 412 0.92 -2.77 15.80
CA ASP A 412 0.79 -2.36 17.19
C ASP A 412 1.78 -1.30 17.69
N GLN A 413 2.84 -1.03 16.91
CA GLN A 413 3.84 0.01 17.16
C GLN A 413 3.72 1.21 16.22
N HIS A 414 2.84 1.15 15.21
CA HIS A 414 2.61 2.22 14.25
C HIS A 414 1.36 3.01 14.64
N TRP A 415 1.55 4.29 14.96
CA TRP A 415 0.51 5.14 15.54
C TRP A 415 0.14 6.28 14.59
N GLN A 416 -1.13 6.31 14.17
CA GLN A 416 -1.72 7.45 13.49
C GLN A 416 -2.02 8.58 14.49
N HIS A 417 -1.49 9.78 14.22
CA HIS A 417 -1.87 10.99 14.96
C HIS A 417 -3.10 11.64 14.31
N ASN A 418 -4.19 11.73 15.07
CA ASN A 418 -5.48 12.23 14.59
C ASN A 418 -5.63 13.72 14.88
N ALA A 419 -6.28 14.46 13.96
CA ALA A 419 -6.58 15.89 14.13
C ALA A 419 -7.40 16.23 15.39
N ASN A 420 -8.09 15.24 15.97
CA ASN A 420 -8.82 15.39 17.24
C ASN A 420 -7.93 15.23 18.49
N GLY A 421 -6.62 15.06 18.34
CA GLY A 421 -5.64 14.86 19.41
C GLY A 421 -5.53 13.43 19.96
N SER A 422 -6.11 12.40 19.33
CA SER A 422 -5.85 11.00 19.71
C SER A 422 -4.74 10.36 18.89
N LEU A 423 -4.02 9.42 19.50
CA LEU A 423 -3.08 8.53 18.84
C LEU A 423 -3.75 7.17 18.69
N SER A 424 -3.72 6.57 17.51
CA SER A 424 -4.41 5.30 17.24
C SER A 424 -3.59 4.30 16.44
N THR A 425 -3.68 3.04 16.82
CA THR A 425 -3.10 1.86 16.14
C THR A 425 -4.12 0.73 16.16
N ILE A 426 -4.07 -0.18 15.18
CA ILE A 426 -4.98 -1.34 15.01
C ILE A 426 -6.46 -1.01 15.30
N GLY A 427 -6.85 0.19 14.87
CA GLY A 427 -8.20 0.74 14.97
C GLY A 427 -8.69 1.27 16.30
N ARG A 428 -7.79 1.42 17.27
CA ARG A 428 -8.12 1.85 18.63
C ARG A 428 -7.17 2.94 19.09
N CYS A 429 -7.58 3.65 20.13
CA CYS A 429 -6.88 4.81 20.64
C CYS A 429 -6.00 4.44 21.85
N LEU A 430 -4.88 5.15 21.99
CA LEU A 430 -4.06 5.22 23.20
C LEU A 430 -4.93 5.79 24.33
N ASP A 431 -5.34 4.97 25.28
CA ASP A 431 -6.37 5.28 26.28
C ASP A 431 -5.80 5.20 27.71
N ILE A 432 -6.31 6.04 28.62
CA ILE A 432 -5.99 5.96 30.05
C ILE A 432 -7.12 5.21 30.74
N ASN A 433 -6.81 4.01 31.25
CA ASN A 433 -7.82 3.04 31.71
C ASN A 433 -8.91 3.68 32.58
N GLY A 434 -10.17 3.41 32.21
CA GLY A 434 -11.35 3.93 32.90
C GLY A 434 -11.50 5.46 32.85
N ASN A 435 -10.82 6.13 31.89
CA ASN A 435 -10.70 7.58 31.82
C ASN A 435 -10.08 8.21 33.08
N GLY A 436 -9.21 7.45 33.78
CA GLY A 436 -8.66 7.83 35.08
C GLY A 436 -7.72 9.04 35.03
N THR A 437 -7.50 9.67 36.18
CA THR A 437 -6.62 10.85 36.30
C THR A 437 -5.51 10.69 37.34
N ALA A 438 -5.49 9.61 38.13
CA ALA A 438 -4.52 9.41 39.19
C ALA A 438 -3.13 9.04 38.64
N ALA A 439 -2.07 9.46 39.31
CA ALA A 439 -0.71 8.98 39.02
C ALA A 439 -0.65 7.45 39.22
N GLY A 440 -0.06 6.75 38.25
CA GLY A 440 -0.01 5.28 38.21
C GLY A 440 -1.21 4.62 37.51
N THR A 441 -2.17 5.39 36.98
CA THR A 441 -3.23 4.83 36.12
C THR A 441 -2.58 4.27 34.86
N GLN A 442 -2.87 3.02 34.53
CA GLN A 442 -2.25 2.32 33.40
C GLN A 442 -2.84 2.80 32.07
N VAL A 443 -2.01 2.77 31.03
CA VAL A 443 -2.40 3.09 29.65
C VAL A 443 -2.75 1.79 28.93
N GLU A 444 -3.80 1.81 28.12
CA GLU A 444 -4.35 0.66 27.41
C GLU A 444 -4.78 1.02 25.99
N LEU A 445 -5.05 0.00 25.19
CA LEU A 445 -5.69 0.17 23.90
C LEU A 445 -7.21 0.10 24.08
N TRP A 446 -7.96 1.09 23.57
CA TRP A 446 -9.43 1.10 23.66
C TRP A 446 -10.09 1.73 22.43
N ASP A 447 -11.27 1.25 22.04
CA ASP A 447 -12.04 1.82 20.93
C ASP A 447 -12.15 3.35 21.02
N CYS A 448 -11.83 4.04 19.94
CA CYS A 448 -11.82 5.50 19.89
C CYS A 448 -13.24 6.06 20.12
N ASN A 449 -13.44 6.65 21.31
CA ASN A 449 -14.75 7.13 21.80
C ASN A 449 -14.74 8.64 22.07
N GLY A 450 -13.57 9.29 21.96
CA GLY A 450 -13.41 10.73 22.04
C GLY A 450 -13.27 11.31 23.46
N VAL A 451 -13.23 10.48 24.51
CA VAL A 451 -13.01 10.95 25.89
C VAL A 451 -11.65 11.62 26.08
N GLY A 452 -11.52 12.44 27.14
CA GLY A 452 -10.29 13.18 27.42
C GLY A 452 -9.08 12.28 27.73
N GLY A 453 -9.28 11.06 28.21
CA GLY A 453 -8.24 10.05 28.40
C GLY A 453 -7.58 9.56 27.11
N GLN A 454 -8.23 9.74 25.96
CA GLN A 454 -7.68 9.42 24.63
C GLN A 454 -6.93 10.59 23.99
N LYS A 455 -6.74 11.71 24.70
CA LYS A 455 -6.17 12.95 24.15
C LYS A 455 -4.74 13.14 24.60
N TRP A 456 -3.84 13.29 23.64
CA TRP A 456 -2.40 13.39 23.88
C TRP A 456 -1.82 14.58 23.12
N VAL A 457 -0.88 15.25 23.76
CA VAL A 457 -0.20 16.44 23.23
C VAL A 457 1.29 16.24 23.47
N GLN A 458 2.03 16.01 22.38
CA GLN A 458 3.49 16.07 22.42
C GLN A 458 3.93 17.49 22.82
N ARG A 459 4.88 17.60 23.74
CA ARG A 459 5.45 18.87 24.20
C ARG A 459 6.93 18.95 23.80
N SER A 460 7.44 20.17 23.66
CA SER A 460 8.84 20.45 23.32
C SER A 460 9.87 19.98 24.37
N ASP A 461 9.44 19.70 25.61
CA ASP A 461 10.31 19.03 26.58
C ASP A 461 10.45 17.52 26.29
N GLY A 462 9.77 16.98 25.28
CA GLY A 462 9.69 15.57 24.96
C GLY A 462 8.60 14.80 25.71
N SER A 463 7.75 15.45 26.51
CA SER A 463 6.67 14.76 27.23
C SER A 463 5.40 14.61 26.40
N LEU A 464 4.84 13.40 26.38
CA LEU A 464 3.53 13.14 25.77
C LEU A 464 2.44 13.32 26.84
N PHE A 465 1.80 14.49 26.83
CA PHE A 465 0.92 14.96 27.90
C PHE A 465 -0.55 14.69 27.62
N ASN A 466 -1.29 14.24 28.63
CA ASN A 466 -2.74 14.10 28.57
C ASN A 466 -3.46 15.32 29.23
N PRO A 467 -4.21 16.15 28.47
CA PRO A 467 -4.84 17.35 28.99
C PRO A 467 -5.90 17.15 30.07
N GLN A 468 -6.57 16.00 30.10
CA GLN A 468 -7.63 15.73 31.09
C GLN A 468 -7.06 15.42 32.48
N SER A 469 -6.04 14.55 32.53
CA SER A 469 -5.43 14.10 33.79
C SER A 469 -4.42 15.11 34.36
N GLY A 470 -3.90 16.01 33.52
CA GLY A 470 -2.80 16.90 33.89
C GLY A 470 -1.46 16.17 34.01
N ARG A 471 -1.33 14.98 33.42
CA ARG A 471 -0.20 14.05 33.59
C ARG A 471 0.43 13.67 32.26
N CYS A 472 1.63 13.10 32.34
CA CYS A 472 2.44 12.70 31.20
C CYS A 472 2.49 11.18 31.08
N LEU A 473 2.61 10.66 29.86
CA LEU A 473 2.97 9.26 29.63
C LEU A 473 4.30 8.97 30.30
N ASP A 474 4.39 7.83 30.99
CA ASP A 474 5.46 7.51 31.92
C ASP A 474 5.79 6.02 31.85
N SER A 475 7.09 5.71 31.73
CA SER A 475 7.59 4.37 31.97
C SER A 475 7.84 4.16 33.48
N PRO A 476 7.13 3.23 34.15
CA PRO A 476 7.20 3.08 35.60
C PRO A 476 8.63 2.89 36.11
N ASN A 477 9.05 3.75 37.04
CA ASN A 477 10.39 3.75 37.63
C ASN A 477 11.54 3.92 36.62
N GLY A 478 11.26 4.37 35.39
CA GLY A 478 12.25 4.49 34.32
C GLY A 478 12.72 3.16 33.73
N ALA A 479 11.89 2.12 33.79
CA ALA A 479 12.18 0.85 33.14
C ALA A 479 12.23 0.98 31.60
N THR A 480 13.07 0.16 30.95
CA THR A 480 13.25 0.14 29.48
C THR A 480 13.41 -1.31 28.98
N GLY A 481 12.66 -2.23 29.57
CA GLY A 481 12.63 -3.63 29.15
C GLY A 481 11.40 -3.90 28.28
N ASN A 482 11.51 -4.82 27.31
CA ASN A 482 10.35 -5.33 26.59
C ASN A 482 9.28 -5.82 27.57
N GLY A 483 8.03 -5.37 27.37
CA GLY A 483 6.91 -5.67 28.28
C GLY A 483 6.71 -4.66 29.40
N THR A 484 7.42 -3.53 29.41
CA THR A 484 7.22 -2.47 30.41
C THR A 484 5.89 -1.76 30.18
N ARG A 485 4.84 -2.15 30.90
CA ARG A 485 3.50 -1.51 30.85
C ARG A 485 3.61 -0.01 31.15
N LEU A 486 3.04 0.82 30.28
CA LEU A 486 3.04 2.27 30.42
C LEU A 486 1.89 2.76 31.30
N GLN A 487 2.13 3.90 31.97
CA GLN A 487 1.19 4.56 32.87
C GLN A 487 1.15 6.08 32.62
N ILE A 488 0.23 6.79 33.27
CA ILE A 488 0.35 8.23 33.45
C ILE A 488 0.96 8.59 34.80
N TRP A 489 1.84 9.59 34.83
CA TRP A 489 2.43 10.10 36.07
C TRP A 489 2.56 11.62 36.08
N ASP A 490 2.78 12.20 37.27
CA ASP A 490 3.05 13.63 37.43
C ASP A 490 4.24 14.03 36.54
N CYS A 491 4.03 15.01 35.66
CA CYS A 491 5.06 15.48 34.72
C CYS A 491 6.26 16.04 35.50
N ASN A 492 7.39 15.34 35.44
CA ASN A 492 8.59 15.62 36.26
C ASN A 492 9.85 15.84 35.41
N GLY A 493 9.74 15.72 34.08
CA GLY A 493 10.83 15.97 33.14
C GLY A 493 11.90 14.88 33.07
N ALA A 494 11.75 13.77 33.79
CA ALA A 494 12.69 12.65 33.76
C ALA A 494 12.74 11.97 32.38
N ALA A 495 13.84 11.24 32.12
CA ALA A 495 14.01 10.43 30.91
C ALA A 495 12.89 9.38 30.73
N ALA A 496 12.28 8.91 31.82
CA ALA A 496 11.13 8.00 31.85
C ALA A 496 9.86 8.56 31.18
N GLN A 497 9.78 9.87 30.97
CA GLN A 497 8.65 10.59 30.40
C GLN A 497 8.98 11.22 29.04
N LYS A 498 10.06 10.76 28.38
CA LYS A 498 10.50 11.27 27.07
C LYS A 498 10.04 10.33 25.98
N PHE A 499 9.12 10.84 25.16
CA PHE A 499 8.51 10.16 24.03
C PHE A 499 8.59 11.07 22.80
N SER A 500 8.67 10.47 21.61
CA SER A 500 8.68 11.16 20.32
C SER A 500 7.63 10.52 19.44
N VAL A 501 6.52 11.23 19.20
CA VAL A 501 5.51 10.80 18.21
C VAL A 501 6.06 11.08 16.82
N ASN A 502 6.72 10.09 16.23
CA ASN A 502 7.25 10.19 14.88
C ASN A 502 6.06 10.01 13.92
N GLY A 503 5.50 11.10 13.40
CA GLY A 503 4.21 11.06 12.67
C GLY A 503 4.27 11.37 11.18
N GLY A 504 5.21 12.18 10.74
CA GLY A 504 5.39 12.51 9.31
C GLY A 504 6.83 12.26 8.88
N ALA A 505 7.17 12.66 7.65
CA ALA A 505 8.56 12.66 7.20
C ALA A 505 9.10 14.11 7.14
N PRO A 506 10.41 14.33 7.37
CA PRO A 506 11.02 15.64 7.17
C PRO A 506 10.95 16.05 5.70
N VAL A 507 10.23 17.13 5.38
CA VAL A 507 10.19 17.65 4.01
C VAL A 507 11.47 18.44 3.76
N ALA A 508 12.44 17.78 3.14
CA ALA A 508 13.73 18.39 2.82
C ALA A 508 13.55 19.53 1.81
N GLY A 509 14.18 20.67 2.07
CA GLY A 509 14.06 21.91 1.32
C GLY A 509 15.39 22.55 0.92
N PRO A 510 15.36 23.78 0.40
CA PRO A 510 16.54 24.47 -0.12
C PRO A 510 17.68 24.57 0.91
N GLY A 511 18.91 24.24 0.47
CA GLY A 511 20.11 24.34 1.30
C GLY A 511 20.34 23.19 2.29
N GLY A 512 19.62 22.07 2.15
CA GLY A 512 19.73 20.94 3.09
C GLY A 512 19.02 21.19 4.42
N LYS A 513 18.06 22.11 4.41
CA LYS A 513 17.17 22.47 5.52
C LYS A 513 15.86 21.69 5.43
N CYS A 514 15.05 21.71 6.47
CA CYS A 514 13.73 21.10 6.48
C CYS A 514 12.62 22.15 6.55
N LEU A 515 11.44 21.80 6.02
CA LEU A 515 10.20 22.56 6.16
C LEU A 515 9.76 22.53 7.63
N ASP A 516 9.61 23.70 8.24
CA ASP A 516 9.56 23.86 9.69
C ASP A 516 8.41 24.78 10.11
N VAL A 517 7.74 24.50 11.24
CA VAL A 517 6.77 25.42 11.86
C VAL A 517 7.44 26.20 12.99
N ASP A 518 7.45 27.53 12.88
CA ASP A 518 8.08 28.40 13.86
C ASP A 518 7.53 28.21 15.29
N GLY A 519 8.43 27.85 16.20
CA GLY A 519 8.22 27.86 17.63
C GLY A 519 8.36 26.51 18.34
N ASP A 520 9.14 25.56 17.82
CA ASP A 520 9.63 24.36 18.54
C ASP A 520 8.46 23.52 19.09
N ASP A 521 7.78 22.81 18.20
CA ASP A 521 6.55 22.03 18.39
C ASP A 521 5.29 22.80 18.88
N VAL A 522 5.37 24.11 19.12
CA VAL A 522 4.20 24.92 19.55
C VAL A 522 3.30 25.26 18.35
N GLY A 523 2.40 24.34 18.01
CA GLY A 523 1.40 24.52 16.96
C GLY A 523 0.36 25.63 17.24
N GLY A 524 -0.28 26.12 16.17
CA GLY A 524 -1.37 27.10 16.25
C GLY A 524 -1.65 27.78 14.91
N ASN A 525 -2.84 28.37 14.77
CA ASN A 525 -3.22 29.11 13.57
C ASN A 525 -2.38 30.37 13.40
N GLY A 526 -1.83 30.57 12.19
CA GLY A 526 -1.02 31.72 11.83
C GLY A 526 0.45 31.62 12.20
N LYS A 527 0.91 30.47 12.74
CA LYS A 527 2.36 30.21 12.94
C LYS A 527 3.08 30.28 11.60
N ALA A 528 4.28 30.85 11.59
CA ALA A 528 5.08 30.94 10.38
C ALA A 528 5.55 29.55 9.96
N VAL A 529 5.56 29.29 8.65
CA VAL A 529 6.28 28.13 8.09
C VAL A 529 7.56 28.63 7.46
N GLN A 530 8.67 27.95 7.74
CA GLN A 530 10.03 28.42 7.48
C GLN A 530 10.98 27.29 7.08
N LEU A 531 12.24 27.63 6.86
CA LEU A 531 13.35 26.68 6.80
C LEU A 531 14.12 26.66 8.11
N TRP A 532 14.46 25.47 8.58
CA TRP A 532 15.31 25.25 9.75
C TRP A 532 16.28 24.07 9.55
N ASP A 533 17.27 23.91 10.43
CA ASP A 533 18.13 22.72 10.42
C ASP A 533 17.28 21.47 10.69
N CYS A 534 17.45 20.44 9.86
CA CYS A 534 16.69 19.20 9.98
C CYS A 534 16.93 18.52 11.33
N GLN A 535 15.87 18.34 12.10
CA GLN A 535 15.83 17.64 13.39
C GLN A 535 15.08 16.33 13.21
N SER A 536 15.62 15.23 13.73
CA SER A 536 15.01 13.89 13.64
C SER A 536 13.94 13.63 14.73
N TYR A 537 13.42 14.69 15.36
CA TYR A 537 12.57 14.60 16.55
C TYR A 537 11.59 15.79 16.73
N GLY A 538 11.76 16.90 15.99
CA GLY A 538 10.81 18.04 16.04
C GLY A 538 9.59 17.73 15.18
N VAL A 539 8.42 17.57 15.80
CA VAL A 539 7.16 17.26 15.10
C VAL A 539 6.79 18.40 14.13
N ASP A 540 7.11 19.64 14.48
CA ASP A 540 7.05 20.82 13.61
C ASP A 540 7.76 20.69 12.25
N GLN A 541 8.70 19.76 12.10
CA GLN A 541 9.38 19.45 10.84
C GLN A 541 8.88 18.18 10.13
N HIS A 542 8.07 17.35 10.79
CA HIS A 542 7.60 16.07 10.25
C HIS A 542 6.19 16.23 9.69
N TRP A 543 6.05 16.18 8.37
CA TRP A 543 4.79 16.46 7.68
C TRP A 543 4.12 15.19 7.13
N PHE A 544 2.81 15.10 7.32
CA PHE A 544 1.92 14.11 6.74
C PHE A 544 1.47 14.58 5.35
N HIS A 545 1.83 13.87 4.28
CA HIS A 545 1.27 14.11 2.96
C HIS A 545 -0.02 13.29 2.77
N ASN A 546 -1.16 13.97 2.81
CA ASN A 546 -2.48 13.33 2.72
C ASN A 546 -2.89 13.14 1.26
N GLY A 547 -3.67 12.08 0.97
CA GLY A 547 -4.16 11.77 -0.39
C GLY A 547 -5.11 12.81 -1.01
N ASN A 548 -5.53 13.83 -0.26
CA ASN A 548 -6.25 15.01 -0.76
C ASN A 548 -5.29 16.17 -1.16
N GLY A 549 -3.98 15.94 -1.10
CA GLY A 549 -2.93 16.91 -1.39
C GLY A 549 -2.59 17.87 -0.24
N THR A 550 -3.16 17.73 0.96
CA THR A 550 -2.73 18.58 2.10
C THR A 550 -1.45 18.05 2.74
N LEU A 551 -0.53 18.95 3.06
CA LEU A 551 0.60 18.67 3.94
C LEU A 551 0.21 19.09 5.36
N ALA A 552 0.28 18.20 6.34
CA ALA A 552 -0.16 18.48 7.70
C ALA A 552 0.93 18.21 8.75
N THR A 553 0.97 19.01 9.82
CA THR A 553 1.73 18.72 11.05
C THR A 553 1.06 19.42 12.24
N LEU A 554 1.34 18.99 13.48
CA LEU A 554 0.80 19.58 14.71
C LEU A 554 -0.74 19.74 14.70
N GLY A 555 -1.44 18.79 14.06
CA GLY A 555 -2.90 18.76 13.88
C GLY A 555 -3.47 19.78 12.89
N ARG A 556 -2.63 20.36 12.01
CA ARG A 556 -2.96 21.47 11.11
C ARG A 556 -2.32 21.33 9.74
N CYS A 557 -2.76 22.13 8.77
CA CYS A 557 -2.32 22.07 7.39
C CYS A 557 -1.38 23.22 7.01
N LEU A 558 -0.49 22.95 6.05
CA LEU A 558 0.35 23.91 5.34
C LEU A 558 -0.54 24.83 4.50
N ASP A 559 -0.67 26.08 4.91
CA ASP A 559 -1.71 26.99 4.44
C ASP A 559 -1.13 28.25 3.81
N ILE A 560 -1.63 28.64 2.64
CA ILE A 560 -1.32 29.96 2.06
C ILE A 560 -2.20 31.00 2.75
N ASN A 561 -1.56 31.95 3.45
CA ASN A 561 -2.25 32.90 4.30
C ASN A 561 -3.40 33.63 3.58
N GLY A 562 -4.61 33.48 4.12
CA GLY A 562 -5.83 34.09 3.59
C GLY A 562 -6.27 33.56 2.23
N ASN A 563 -5.82 32.36 1.83
CA ASN A 563 -6.04 31.78 0.50
C ASN A 563 -5.49 32.67 -0.65
N GLY A 564 -4.51 33.53 -0.37
CA GLY A 564 -3.96 34.46 -1.35
C GLY A 564 -3.29 33.75 -2.54
N THR A 565 -3.31 34.39 -3.70
CA THR A 565 -2.74 33.81 -4.93
C THR A 565 -1.56 34.59 -5.50
N ALA A 566 -1.16 35.70 -4.89
CA ALA A 566 -0.09 36.57 -5.40
C ALA A 566 1.31 36.07 -5.01
N ASN A 567 2.31 36.37 -5.85
CA ASN A 567 3.72 36.21 -5.50
C ASN A 567 4.05 36.90 -4.17
N GLY A 568 4.77 36.21 -3.29
CA GLY A 568 5.14 36.71 -1.97
C GLY A 568 4.06 36.56 -0.89
N THR A 569 2.93 35.91 -1.19
CA THR A 569 1.98 35.53 -0.13
C THR A 569 2.66 34.51 0.79
N GLN A 570 2.73 34.81 2.08
CA GLN A 570 3.40 33.95 3.06
C GLN A 570 2.63 32.66 3.32
N VAL A 571 3.37 31.60 3.59
CA VAL A 571 2.82 30.33 4.07
C VAL A 571 2.80 30.31 5.61
N GLN A 572 1.85 29.59 6.17
CA GLN A 572 1.58 29.48 7.59
C GLN A 572 1.05 28.09 7.95
N LEU A 573 0.93 27.80 9.25
CA LEU A 573 0.17 26.67 9.75
C LEU A 573 -1.27 27.13 10.08
N TRP A 574 -2.28 26.38 9.63
CA TRP A 574 -3.69 26.70 9.89
C TRP A 574 -4.55 25.44 10.05
N ASP A 575 -5.65 25.52 10.79
CA ASP A 575 -6.61 24.41 10.93
C ASP A 575 -7.04 23.90 9.53
N CYS A 576 -7.04 22.58 9.34
CA CYS A 576 -7.39 21.99 8.06
C CYS A 576 -8.88 22.19 7.75
N ASP A 577 -9.20 23.10 6.81
CA ASP A 577 -10.57 23.51 6.49
C ASP A 577 -11.01 23.09 5.06
N GLY A 578 -10.09 22.49 4.30
CA GLY A 578 -10.33 22.03 2.93
C GLY A 578 -10.25 23.15 1.89
N ALA A 579 -9.79 24.34 2.25
CA ALA A 579 -9.57 25.43 1.29
C ALA A 579 -8.44 25.09 0.30
N GLY A 580 -8.56 25.56 -0.94
CA GLY A 580 -7.59 25.25 -2.00
C GLY A 580 -6.20 25.84 -1.76
N GLY A 581 -6.03 26.77 -0.83
CA GLY A 581 -4.73 27.25 -0.33
C GLY A 581 -3.98 26.26 0.56
N GLN A 582 -4.60 25.13 0.94
CA GLN A 582 -4.00 24.06 1.74
C GLN A 582 -3.52 22.86 0.91
N VAL A 583 -3.78 22.86 -0.41
CA VAL A 583 -3.47 21.75 -1.32
C VAL A 583 -2.12 21.99 -2.01
N TRP A 584 -1.25 20.98 -2.01
CA TRP A 584 0.12 21.03 -2.54
C TRP A 584 0.43 19.75 -3.32
N ASN A 585 0.77 19.91 -4.59
CA ASN A 585 1.07 18.79 -5.49
C ASN A 585 2.56 18.80 -5.82
N GLN A 586 3.30 17.78 -5.35
CA GLN A 586 4.69 17.59 -5.74
C GLN A 586 4.82 17.25 -7.23
N GLN A 587 5.73 17.91 -7.91
CA GLN A 587 6.04 17.70 -9.32
C GLN A 587 7.31 16.86 -9.48
N SER A 588 7.46 16.23 -10.65
CA SER A 588 8.64 15.42 -10.99
C SER A 588 9.97 16.20 -11.03
N ASP A 589 9.91 17.53 -11.08
CA ASP A 589 11.07 18.41 -10.99
C ASP A 589 11.45 18.76 -9.53
N GLY A 590 10.71 18.25 -8.54
CA GLY A 590 10.90 18.51 -7.12
C GLY A 590 10.24 19.79 -6.59
N SER A 591 9.36 20.45 -7.37
CA SER A 591 8.58 21.59 -6.86
C SER A 591 7.27 21.19 -6.18
N LEU A 592 6.86 21.90 -5.13
CA LEU A 592 5.54 21.77 -4.51
C LEU A 592 4.62 22.86 -5.04
N VAL A 593 3.69 22.50 -5.93
CA VAL A 593 2.76 23.44 -6.59
C VAL A 593 1.43 23.49 -5.83
N ASN A 594 0.97 24.68 -5.45
CA ASN A 594 -0.40 24.88 -5.00
C ASN A 594 -1.35 25.07 -6.21
N PRO A 595 -2.34 24.18 -6.44
CA PRO A 595 -3.18 24.23 -7.64
C PRO A 595 -4.10 25.46 -7.73
N GLN A 596 -4.53 26.03 -6.60
CA GLN A 596 -5.40 27.21 -6.56
C GLN A 596 -4.69 28.48 -7.06
N SER A 597 -3.44 28.68 -6.65
CA SER A 597 -2.63 29.84 -7.01
C SER A 597 -1.82 29.65 -8.30
N GLY A 598 -1.57 28.39 -8.70
CA GLY A 598 -0.68 28.04 -9.81
C GLY A 598 0.80 28.31 -9.50
N ARG A 599 1.16 28.43 -8.22
CA ARG A 599 2.48 28.85 -7.74
C ARG A 599 3.16 27.76 -6.92
N CYS A 600 4.48 27.86 -6.83
CA CYS A 600 5.32 26.93 -6.11
C CYS A 600 5.61 27.45 -4.69
N LEU A 601 5.77 26.52 -3.73
CA LEU A 601 6.42 26.82 -2.45
C LEU A 601 7.85 27.31 -2.72
N ASP A 602 8.21 28.43 -2.12
CA ASP A 602 9.39 29.22 -2.49
C ASP A 602 10.10 29.74 -1.24
N SER A 603 11.42 29.55 -1.20
CA SER A 603 12.28 30.25 -0.25
C SER A 603 12.66 31.63 -0.79
N PRO A 604 12.25 32.74 -0.14
CA PRO A 604 12.41 34.09 -0.68
C PRO A 604 13.84 34.40 -1.11
N SER A 605 14.01 34.80 -2.37
CA SER A 605 15.31 35.14 -2.97
C SER A 605 16.37 34.03 -2.89
N GLY A 606 15.97 32.77 -2.66
CA GLY A 606 16.89 31.64 -2.48
C GLY A 606 17.65 31.64 -1.15
N ALA A 607 17.11 32.28 -0.10
CA ALA A 607 17.67 32.23 1.24
C ALA A 607 17.62 30.79 1.83
N THR A 608 18.58 30.45 2.69
CA THR A 608 18.73 29.12 3.31
C THR A 608 19.14 29.18 4.78
N ALA A 609 18.99 30.36 5.40
CA ALA A 609 19.25 30.53 6.83
C ALA A 609 18.08 29.97 7.66
N ASN A 610 18.37 29.50 8.87
CA ASN A 610 17.33 29.11 9.82
C ASN A 610 16.42 30.31 10.12
N GLY A 611 15.11 30.10 10.15
CA GLY A 611 14.11 31.16 10.28
C GLY A 611 13.72 31.83 8.96
N THR A 612 14.13 31.30 7.81
CA THR A 612 13.71 31.82 6.49
C THR A 612 12.24 31.48 6.25
N ARG A 613 11.34 32.43 6.53
CA ARG A 613 9.89 32.26 6.32
C ARG A 613 9.56 32.04 4.84
N LEU A 614 8.78 31.00 4.56
CA LEU A 614 8.41 30.60 3.20
C LEU A 614 7.21 31.38 2.65
N GLN A 615 7.13 31.41 1.32
CA GLN A 615 6.10 32.09 0.54
C GLN A 615 5.67 31.22 -0.65
N ILE A 616 4.66 31.68 -1.40
CA ILE A 616 4.44 31.21 -2.77
C ILE A 616 5.06 32.16 -3.80
N TRP A 617 5.58 31.58 -4.89
CA TRP A 617 6.09 32.34 -6.03
C TRP A 617 5.86 31.61 -7.35
N ASP A 618 5.86 32.35 -8.47
CA ASP A 618 5.82 31.76 -9.82
C ASP A 618 6.89 30.68 -9.97
N CYS A 619 6.47 29.50 -10.44
CA CYS A 619 7.35 28.35 -10.62
C CYS A 619 8.43 28.67 -11.66
N ASN A 620 9.69 28.71 -11.20
CA ASN A 620 10.85 29.14 -11.98
C ASN A 620 11.95 28.07 -12.08
N GLY A 621 11.75 26.91 -11.46
CA GLY A 621 12.64 25.75 -11.53
C GLY A 621 13.96 25.90 -10.76
N SER A 622 14.18 27.01 -10.05
CA SER A 622 15.39 27.23 -9.25
C SER A 622 15.46 26.32 -8.02
N ALA A 623 16.66 26.21 -7.44
CA ALA A 623 16.88 25.47 -6.19
C ALA A 623 16.08 26.01 -4.99
N ALA A 624 15.59 27.25 -5.04
CA ALA A 624 14.78 27.87 -3.99
C ALA A 624 13.36 27.28 -3.89
N GLN A 625 12.93 26.52 -4.90
CA GLN A 625 11.58 25.93 -5.02
C GLN A 625 11.64 24.40 -5.01
N LYS A 626 12.72 23.80 -4.49
CA LYS A 626 12.93 22.36 -4.45
C LYS A 626 12.67 21.83 -3.05
N PHE A 627 11.61 21.03 -2.95
CA PHE A 627 11.14 20.41 -1.73
C PHE A 627 10.83 18.93 -2.01
N ALA A 628 11.46 18.04 -1.24
CA ALA A 628 11.25 16.61 -1.33
C ALA A 628 10.30 16.18 -0.20
N LEU A 629 9.09 15.78 -0.58
CA LEU A 629 8.34 14.80 0.21
C LEU A 629 9.09 13.47 0.07
N THR A 630 9.28 12.75 1.17
CA THR A 630 9.97 11.46 1.25
C THR A 630 9.03 10.39 1.76
#